data_AF-A0A1Q7L4J0-F1
#
_entry.id   AF-A0A1Q7L4J0-F1
#
_cell.length_a   1.000
_cell.length_b   1.000
_cell.length_c   1.000
_cell.angle_alpha   90.00
_cell.angle_beta   90.00
_cell.angle_gamma   90.00
#
_symmetry.space_group_name_H-M   'P 1'
#
loop_
_entity.id
_entity.type
_entity.pdbx_description
1 polymer ?
#
loop_
_entity_poly.entity_id
_entity_poly.type
_entity_poly.pdbx_seq_one_letter_code
_entity_poly.pdbx_strand_id
1 'polypeptide(L)'
;MTTPRYRVHAEVEEKARLLQDNNQDTYRALADEIFKAPRGFEILAVAHGIGPTEIPPSIDYVIKDRLSWAEMQYRRGLGKGVTEQSIVNFTNLLVEKFGLPDYVRTSPRQVRFMRMFLMLHNPIFMGQGAVRPDIQVGESINEEMSPLQAVHVLLEVLGHKFFDADFQLTPEAWDREQASRATHTRATQTTGTDTKTTHQLVVSINPKQSEIRSALVRQVNSMNPAEALSLIDKALEVLGIEK
;
A
#
# COMPACT_ATOMS: atom_id res chain seq x y z
N MET A 1 14.46 -10.86 -17.79
CA MET A 1 14.50 -11.11 -16.33
C MET A 1 13.53 -10.15 -15.66
N THR A 2 12.36 -10.63 -15.26
CA THR A 2 11.43 -9.85 -14.44
C THR A 2 12.03 -9.73 -13.04
N THR A 3 12.27 -8.51 -12.56
CA THR A 3 12.71 -8.30 -11.18
C THR A 3 11.62 -8.79 -10.20
N PRO A 4 12.00 -9.27 -8.99
CA PRO A 4 11.07 -9.93 -8.06
C PRO A 4 9.77 -9.16 -7.80
N ARG A 5 9.83 -7.82 -7.82
CA ARG A 5 8.67 -6.94 -7.62
C ARG A 5 7.60 -7.08 -8.71
N TYR A 6 7.98 -7.18 -9.99
CA TYR A 6 7.01 -7.33 -11.08
C TYR A 6 6.32 -8.70 -11.08
N ARG A 7 6.98 -9.72 -10.51
CA ARG A 7 6.40 -11.06 -10.39
C ARG A 7 5.19 -11.07 -9.46
N VAL A 8 5.26 -10.35 -8.34
CA VAL A 8 4.16 -10.24 -7.37
C VAL A 8 2.93 -9.63 -8.02
N HIS A 9 3.07 -8.52 -8.75
CA HIS A 9 1.94 -7.89 -9.42
C HIS A 9 1.29 -8.85 -10.41
N ALA A 10 2.06 -9.63 -11.17
CA ALA A 10 1.52 -10.63 -12.07
C ALA A 10 0.76 -11.75 -11.34
N GLU A 11 1.27 -12.23 -10.20
CA GLU A 11 0.62 -13.28 -9.40
C GLU A 11 -0.70 -12.78 -8.77
N VAL A 12 -0.73 -11.55 -8.25
CA VAL A 12 -1.96 -10.89 -7.76
C VAL A 12 -2.98 -10.72 -8.88
N GLU A 13 -2.55 -10.27 -10.06
CA GLU A 13 -3.43 -10.10 -11.22
C GLU A 13 -4.03 -11.43 -11.68
N GLU A 14 -3.23 -12.49 -11.71
CA GLU A 14 -3.72 -13.83 -12.10
C GLU A 14 -4.72 -14.38 -11.09
N LYS A 15 -4.49 -14.19 -9.78
CA LYS A 15 -5.47 -14.55 -8.76
C LYS A 15 -6.74 -13.73 -8.85
N ALA A 16 -6.63 -12.44 -9.19
CA ALA A 16 -7.77 -11.57 -9.39
C ALA A 16 -8.67 -12.02 -10.56
N ARG A 17 -8.11 -12.64 -11.62
CA ARG A 17 -8.88 -13.22 -12.72
C ARG A 17 -9.69 -14.44 -12.32
N LEU A 18 -9.24 -15.18 -11.31
CA LEU A 18 -9.88 -16.39 -10.81
C LEU A 18 -10.95 -16.09 -9.76
N LEU A 19 -11.19 -14.82 -9.43
CA LEU A 19 -12.23 -14.43 -8.50
C LEU A 19 -13.59 -14.87 -9.02
N GLN A 20 -14.33 -15.55 -8.16
CA GLN A 20 -15.71 -15.94 -8.41
C GLN A 20 -16.60 -15.21 -7.41
N ASP A 21 -17.66 -14.60 -7.91
CA ASP A 21 -18.65 -13.96 -7.05
C ASP A 21 -19.16 -14.97 -6.02
N ASN A 22 -19.26 -14.53 -4.76
CA ASN A 22 -19.69 -15.34 -3.62
C ASN A 22 -18.81 -16.53 -3.22
N ASN A 23 -17.58 -16.65 -3.75
CA ASN A 23 -16.65 -17.70 -3.34
C ASN A 23 -15.55 -17.15 -2.41
N GLN A 24 -15.74 -17.34 -1.10
CA GLN A 24 -14.81 -16.86 -0.07
C GLN A 24 -13.39 -17.43 -0.24
N ASP A 25 -13.25 -18.66 -0.72
CA ASP A 25 -11.94 -19.29 -0.92
C ASP A 25 -11.12 -18.56 -1.98
N THR A 26 -11.76 -18.02 -3.02
CA THR A 26 -11.06 -17.23 -4.05
C THR A 26 -10.59 -15.88 -3.51
N TYR A 27 -11.37 -15.23 -2.64
CA TYR A 27 -10.94 -13.99 -1.97
C TYR A 27 -9.82 -14.24 -0.98
N ARG A 28 -9.87 -15.36 -0.24
CA ARG A 28 -8.80 -15.76 0.67
C ARG A 28 -7.51 -16.05 -0.07
N ALA A 29 -7.57 -16.79 -1.19
CA ALA A 29 -6.41 -17.05 -2.03
C ALA A 29 -5.79 -15.77 -2.61
N LEU A 30 -6.62 -14.76 -2.94
CA LEU A 30 -6.12 -13.45 -3.35
C LEU A 30 -5.48 -12.68 -2.18
N ALA A 31 -6.07 -12.75 -0.98
CA ALA A 31 -5.48 -12.18 0.22
C ALA A 31 -4.10 -12.81 0.50
N ASP A 32 -3.98 -14.14 0.41
CA ASP A 32 -2.70 -14.84 0.56
C ASP A 32 -1.63 -14.27 -0.38
N GLU A 33 -1.96 -14.06 -1.65
CA GLU A 33 -0.99 -13.53 -2.62
C GLU A 33 -0.63 -12.06 -2.35
N ILE A 34 -1.58 -11.26 -1.87
CA ILE A 34 -1.35 -9.87 -1.44
C ILE A 34 -0.36 -9.80 -0.29
N PHE A 35 -0.46 -10.71 0.69
CA PHE A 35 0.40 -10.75 1.87
C PHE A 35 1.74 -11.46 1.63
N LYS A 36 1.81 -12.39 0.68
CA LYS A 36 3.04 -13.11 0.28
C LYS A 36 4.05 -12.22 -0.44
N ALA A 37 3.59 -11.11 -1.00
CA ALA A 37 4.43 -10.13 -1.68
C ALA A 37 5.62 -9.66 -0.80
N PRO A 38 6.90 -9.91 -1.18
CA PRO A 38 8.05 -9.32 -0.50
C PRO A 38 8.10 -7.81 -0.77
N ARG A 39 7.32 -7.02 -0.01
CA ARG A 39 7.24 -5.56 -0.14
C ARG A 39 8.33 -4.84 0.67
N GLY A 40 9.50 -5.47 0.76
CA GLY A 40 10.65 -5.04 1.56
C GLY A 40 10.52 -5.31 3.07
N PHE A 41 9.31 -5.52 3.62
CA PHE A 41 9.12 -5.82 5.04
C PHE A 41 9.81 -7.13 5.47
N GLU A 42 9.76 -8.18 4.64
CA GLU A 42 10.54 -9.41 4.84
C GLU A 42 12.05 -9.16 4.82
N ILE A 43 12.54 -8.29 3.93
CA ILE A 43 13.97 -7.93 3.89
C ILE A 43 14.36 -7.19 5.19
N LEU A 44 13.48 -6.34 5.72
CA LEU A 44 13.68 -5.65 6.99
C LEU A 44 13.65 -6.61 8.19
N ALA A 45 12.88 -7.69 8.14
CA ALA A 45 12.84 -8.72 9.18
C ALA A 45 14.07 -9.63 9.12
N VAL A 46 14.38 -10.17 7.93
CA VAL A 46 15.44 -11.16 7.69
C VAL A 46 16.84 -10.57 7.82
N ALA A 47 17.11 -9.39 7.27
CA ALA A 47 18.47 -8.83 7.29
C ALA A 47 18.94 -8.42 8.70
N HIS A 48 18.03 -8.40 9.68
CA HIS A 48 18.14 -7.48 10.81
C HIS A 48 17.57 -8.01 12.13
N GLY A 49 17.08 -9.24 12.17
CA GLY A 49 16.73 -9.96 13.40
C GLY A 49 15.56 -9.37 14.17
N ILE A 50 14.64 -8.68 13.49
CA ILE A 50 13.44 -8.09 14.11
C ILE A 50 12.37 -9.18 14.23
N GLY A 51 12.42 -9.98 15.30
CA GLY A 51 11.35 -10.93 15.68
C GLY A 51 11.09 -12.05 14.66
N PRO A 52 10.09 -12.93 14.88
CA PRO A 52 9.78 -13.99 13.93
C PRO A 52 9.49 -13.36 12.57
N THR A 53 10.15 -13.92 11.56
CA THR A 53 10.13 -13.54 10.13
C THR A 53 8.73 -13.51 9.51
N GLU A 54 7.72 -13.92 10.26
CA GLU A 54 6.37 -14.20 9.82
C GLU A 54 5.39 -13.67 10.89
N ILE A 55 4.32 -13.00 10.44
CA ILE A 55 3.16 -12.73 11.29
C ILE A 55 2.73 -14.08 11.90
N PRO A 56 2.54 -14.20 13.23
CA PRO A 56 2.14 -15.46 13.83
C PRO A 56 0.96 -16.07 13.07
N PRO A 57 0.98 -17.37 12.71
CA PRO A 57 -0.03 -17.97 11.83
C PRO A 57 -1.47 -17.76 12.30
N SER A 58 -1.69 -17.69 13.62
CA SER A 58 -3.00 -17.37 14.20
C SER A 58 -3.47 -15.96 13.87
N ILE A 59 -2.58 -14.99 13.88
CA ILE A 59 -2.86 -13.59 13.54
C ILE A 59 -3.08 -13.45 12.04
N ASP A 60 -2.19 -14.05 11.23
CA ASP A 60 -2.29 -14.05 9.77
C ASP A 60 -3.63 -14.63 9.31
N TYR A 61 -4.02 -15.78 9.89
CA TYR A 61 -5.30 -16.41 9.63
C TYR A 61 -6.48 -15.47 9.92
N VAL A 62 -6.50 -14.82 11.08
CA VAL A 62 -7.61 -13.94 11.51
C VAL A 62 -7.74 -12.71 10.60
N ILE A 63 -6.61 -12.09 10.24
CA ILE A 63 -6.60 -10.91 9.35
C ILE A 63 -7.15 -11.29 7.98
N LYS A 64 -6.63 -12.38 7.39
CA LYS A 64 -7.05 -12.84 6.06
C LYS A 64 -8.51 -13.29 6.03
N ASP A 65 -8.97 -13.94 7.10
CA ASP A 65 -10.36 -14.38 7.22
C ASP A 65 -11.32 -13.18 7.22
N ARG A 66 -11.09 -12.20 8.12
CA ARG A 66 -11.88 -10.96 8.18
C ARG A 66 -11.83 -10.16 6.89
N LEU A 67 -10.67 -10.07 6.26
CA LEU A 67 -10.50 -9.38 5.00
C LEU A 67 -11.26 -10.08 3.86
N SER A 68 -11.19 -11.40 3.78
CA SER A 68 -11.93 -12.19 2.78
C SER A 68 -13.45 -12.06 2.96
N TRP A 69 -13.92 -12.02 4.21
CA TRP A 69 -15.32 -11.80 4.53
C TRP A 69 -15.77 -10.40 4.15
N ALA A 70 -14.99 -9.37 4.50
CA ALA A 70 -15.31 -7.99 4.14
C ALA A 70 -15.36 -7.78 2.62
N GLU A 71 -14.43 -8.38 1.86
CA GLU A 71 -14.47 -8.39 0.40
C GLU A 71 -15.75 -9.05 -0.11
N MET A 72 -16.12 -10.22 0.42
CA MET A 72 -17.36 -10.90 0.04
C MET A 72 -18.60 -10.02 0.30
N GLN A 73 -18.68 -9.34 1.44
CA GLN A 73 -19.79 -8.43 1.75
C GLN A 73 -19.82 -7.24 0.79
N TYR A 74 -18.66 -6.63 0.52
CA TYR A 74 -18.54 -5.54 -0.44
C TYR A 74 -19.03 -5.95 -1.84
N ARG A 75 -18.63 -7.13 -2.32
CA ARG A 75 -19.04 -7.66 -3.63
C ARG A 75 -20.53 -7.95 -3.73
N ARG A 76 -21.17 -8.27 -2.61
CA ARG A 76 -22.63 -8.43 -2.50
C ARG A 76 -23.39 -7.10 -2.40
N GLY A 77 -22.70 -5.96 -2.35
CA GLY A 77 -23.30 -4.66 -2.09
C GLY A 77 -23.78 -4.48 -0.64
N LEU A 78 -23.39 -5.37 0.27
CA LEU A 78 -23.75 -5.34 1.70
C LEU A 78 -22.68 -4.65 2.54
N GLY A 79 -21.42 -4.74 2.11
CA GLY A 79 -20.26 -4.14 2.76
C GLY A 79 -19.90 -2.78 2.14
N LYS A 80 -19.25 -1.93 2.95
CA LYS A 80 -18.75 -0.62 2.50
C LYS A 80 -17.39 -0.76 1.82
N GLY A 81 -17.13 0.08 0.84
CA GLY A 81 -15.79 0.27 0.29
C GLY A 81 -14.88 0.96 1.31
N VAL A 82 -13.58 0.85 1.09
CA VAL A 82 -12.56 1.56 1.86
C VAL A 82 -12.14 2.79 1.09
N THR A 83 -12.13 3.95 1.75
CA THR A 83 -11.72 5.21 1.12
C THR A 83 -10.20 5.37 1.12
N GLU A 84 -9.67 6.15 0.19
CA GLU A 84 -8.25 6.56 0.22
C GLU A 84 -7.90 7.29 1.54
N GLN A 85 -8.82 8.07 2.09
CA GLN A 85 -8.63 8.74 3.38
C GLN A 85 -8.50 7.76 4.55
N SER A 86 -9.21 6.62 4.52
CA SER A 86 -9.05 5.55 5.53
C SER A 86 -7.62 5.00 5.54
N ILE A 87 -7.02 4.80 4.37
CA ILE A 87 -5.61 4.37 4.23
C ILE A 87 -4.66 5.42 4.80
N VAL A 88 -4.93 6.71 4.54
CA VAL A 88 -4.15 7.82 5.10
C VAL A 88 -4.22 7.85 6.62
N ASN A 89 -5.43 7.78 7.16
CA ASN A 89 -5.67 7.78 8.60
C ASN A 89 -4.95 6.60 9.27
N PHE A 90 -5.04 5.41 8.68
CA PHE A 90 -4.35 4.24 9.19
C PHE A 90 -2.83 4.39 9.16
N THR A 91 -2.27 4.82 8.03
CA THR A 91 -0.81 5.00 7.90
C THR A 91 -0.29 6.02 8.90
N ASN A 92 -0.98 7.16 9.05
CA ASN A 92 -0.58 8.21 9.98
C ASN A 92 -0.76 7.80 11.45
N LEU A 93 -1.76 6.96 11.75
CA LEU A 93 -1.89 6.32 13.06
C LEU A 93 -0.68 5.41 13.38
N LEU A 94 -0.14 4.68 12.40
CA LEU A 94 1.09 3.92 12.59
C LEU A 94 2.29 4.84 12.87
N VAL A 95 2.41 5.97 12.15
CA VAL A 95 3.45 6.97 12.42
C VAL A 95 3.41 7.43 13.88
N GLU A 96 2.22 7.76 14.38
CA GLU A 96 2.04 8.22 15.76
C GLU A 96 2.31 7.11 16.78
N LYS A 97 1.78 5.89 16.56
CA LYS A 97 1.95 4.77 17.49
C LYS A 97 3.41 4.31 17.61
N PHE A 98 4.14 4.33 16.49
CA PHE A 98 5.54 3.90 16.46
C PHE A 98 6.54 5.05 16.63
N GLY A 99 6.06 6.30 16.78
CA GLY A 99 6.93 7.48 16.90
C GLY A 99 7.83 7.66 15.67
N LEU A 100 7.29 7.39 14.48
CA LEU A 100 8.05 7.50 13.24
C LEU A 100 8.21 8.97 12.83
N PRO A 101 9.27 9.31 12.06
CA PRO A 101 9.46 10.67 11.56
C PRO A 101 8.32 11.11 10.63
N ASP A 102 8.07 12.43 10.57
CA ASP A 102 6.96 13.00 9.79
C ASP A 102 7.02 12.71 8.29
N TYR A 103 8.22 12.46 7.74
CA TYR A 103 8.37 12.09 6.34
C TYR A 103 7.81 10.69 6.00
N VAL A 104 7.43 9.90 7.02
CA VAL A 104 6.71 8.63 6.85
C VAL A 104 5.21 8.86 6.70
N ARG A 105 4.68 10.01 7.14
CA ARG A 105 3.25 10.34 6.99
C ARG A 105 2.86 10.34 5.52
N THR A 106 1.63 9.95 5.25
CA THR A 106 1.07 9.86 3.90
C THR A 106 -0.05 10.87 3.68
N SER A 107 -0.38 11.12 2.41
CA SER A 107 -1.46 12.00 1.97
C SER A 107 -2.41 11.28 1.02
N PRO A 108 -3.65 11.78 0.83
CA PRO A 108 -4.57 11.20 -0.15
C PRO A 108 -3.97 11.15 -1.56
N ARG A 109 -3.17 12.16 -1.93
CA ARG A 109 -2.49 12.21 -3.24
C ARG A 109 -1.44 11.11 -3.40
N GLN A 110 -0.69 10.80 -2.36
CA GLN A 110 0.29 9.70 -2.39
C GLN A 110 -0.41 8.34 -2.51
N VAL A 111 -1.52 8.14 -1.79
CA VAL A 111 -2.34 6.93 -1.91
C VAL A 111 -2.94 6.83 -3.33
N ARG A 112 -3.50 7.92 -3.85
CA ARG A 112 -4.04 7.98 -5.22
C ARG A 112 -2.99 7.67 -6.27
N PHE A 113 -1.79 8.26 -6.14
CA PHE A 113 -0.66 7.98 -7.03
C PHE A 113 -0.32 6.49 -7.01
N MET A 114 -0.23 5.88 -5.82
CA MET A 114 0.06 4.46 -5.70
C MET A 114 -1.03 3.60 -6.32
N ARG A 115 -2.30 3.94 -6.10
CA ARG A 115 -3.43 3.26 -6.72
C ARG A 115 -3.37 3.33 -8.25
N MET A 116 -3.10 4.50 -8.82
CA MET A 116 -2.96 4.66 -10.27
C MET A 116 -1.76 3.88 -10.82
N PHE A 117 -0.63 3.89 -10.11
CA PHE A 117 0.53 3.08 -10.45
C PHE A 117 0.19 1.59 -10.46
N LEU A 118 -0.54 1.12 -9.45
CA LEU A 118 -1.02 -0.25 -9.35
C LEU A 118 -2.02 -0.59 -10.45
N MET A 119 -2.90 0.32 -10.87
CA MET A 119 -3.80 0.08 -12.01
C MET A 119 -3.06 -0.20 -13.33
N LEU A 120 -1.84 0.30 -13.50
CA LEU A 120 -1.02 0.00 -14.67
C LEU A 120 -0.43 -1.42 -14.63
N HIS A 121 -0.22 -1.98 -13.42
CA HIS A 121 0.41 -3.28 -13.21
C HIS A 121 -0.61 -4.40 -12.93
N ASN A 122 -1.75 -4.02 -12.37
CA ASN A 122 -2.84 -4.86 -11.91
C ASN A 122 -4.19 -4.35 -12.46
N PRO A 123 -4.36 -4.22 -13.79
CA PRO A 123 -5.51 -3.54 -14.38
C PRO A 123 -6.85 -4.22 -14.09
N ILE A 124 -6.91 -5.55 -14.07
CA ILE A 124 -8.15 -6.28 -13.77
C ILE A 124 -8.45 -6.14 -12.29
N PHE A 125 -7.46 -6.35 -11.42
CA PHE A 125 -7.69 -6.26 -9.99
C PHE A 125 -8.08 -4.84 -9.55
N MET A 126 -7.33 -3.83 -9.97
CA MET A 126 -7.49 -2.44 -9.52
C MET A 126 -8.50 -1.64 -10.36
N GLY A 127 -8.84 -2.09 -11.57
CA GLY A 127 -9.81 -1.43 -12.43
C GLY A 127 -11.27 -1.66 -12.00
N GLN A 128 -11.53 -2.73 -11.24
CA GLN A 128 -12.86 -3.01 -10.71
C GLN A 128 -13.30 -1.92 -9.73
N GLY A 129 -14.46 -1.30 -10.00
CA GLY A 129 -15.01 -0.23 -9.16
C GLY A 129 -14.28 1.11 -9.25
N ALA A 130 -13.25 1.24 -10.11
CA ALA A 130 -12.49 2.47 -10.27
C ALA A 130 -13.28 3.55 -11.04
N VAL A 131 -14.10 3.14 -12.01
CA VAL A 131 -14.92 4.03 -12.83
C VAL A 131 -16.33 4.06 -12.26
N ARG A 132 -16.84 5.25 -11.95
CA ARG A 132 -18.25 5.44 -11.61
C ARG A 132 -19.07 5.54 -12.90
N PRO A 133 -20.32 5.04 -12.93
CA PRO A 133 -21.16 5.11 -14.13
C PRO A 133 -21.41 6.55 -14.63
N ASP A 134 -21.29 7.52 -13.74
CA ASP A 134 -21.54 8.95 -13.94
C ASP A 134 -20.27 9.79 -14.17
N ILE A 135 -19.11 9.16 -14.34
CA ILE A 135 -17.84 9.88 -14.49
C ILE A 135 -17.85 10.77 -15.75
N GLN A 136 -17.58 12.06 -15.58
CA GLN A 136 -17.40 12.98 -16.70
C GLN A 136 -15.93 13.02 -17.15
N VAL A 137 -15.71 13.39 -18.42
CA VAL A 137 -14.36 13.59 -18.95
C VAL A 137 -13.64 14.67 -18.14
N GLY A 138 -12.57 14.28 -17.44
CA GLY A 138 -11.79 15.17 -16.56
C GLY A 138 -12.03 14.91 -15.07
N GLU A 139 -13.02 14.09 -14.69
CA GLU A 139 -13.22 13.67 -13.31
C GLU A 139 -12.29 12.50 -12.92
N SER A 140 -11.93 12.45 -11.64
CA SER A 140 -11.05 11.42 -11.07
C SER A 140 -11.80 10.10 -10.85
N ILE A 141 -11.06 9.00 -10.87
CA ILE A 141 -11.54 7.68 -10.43
C ILE A 141 -12.15 7.72 -9.02
N ASN A 142 -13.04 6.77 -8.72
CA ASN A 142 -13.69 6.64 -7.42
C ASN A 142 -12.67 6.68 -6.27
N GLU A 143 -12.96 7.37 -5.17
CA GLU A 143 -12.11 7.38 -3.97
C GLU A 143 -12.24 6.10 -3.15
N GLU A 144 -13.34 5.38 -3.33
CA GLU A 144 -13.55 4.08 -2.70
C GLU A 144 -12.93 2.95 -3.51
N MET A 145 -12.56 1.89 -2.81
CA MET A 145 -12.01 0.65 -3.34
C MET A 145 -12.49 -0.54 -2.50
N SER A 146 -12.40 -1.75 -3.04
CA SER A 146 -12.72 -2.95 -2.28
C SER A 146 -11.73 -3.14 -1.12
N PRO A 147 -12.11 -3.86 -0.04
CA PRO A 147 -11.20 -4.15 1.06
C PRO A 147 -9.86 -4.77 0.63
N LEU A 148 -9.86 -5.74 -0.29
CA LEU A 148 -8.60 -6.33 -0.79
C LEU A 148 -7.76 -5.32 -1.58
N GLN A 149 -8.39 -4.49 -2.42
CA GLN A 149 -7.69 -3.42 -3.15
C GLN A 149 -7.05 -2.43 -2.16
N ALA A 150 -7.76 -2.06 -1.10
CA ALA A 150 -7.28 -1.13 -0.08
C ALA A 150 -6.06 -1.65 0.66
N VAL A 151 -6.11 -2.91 1.10
CA VAL A 151 -4.96 -3.55 1.75
C VAL A 151 -3.79 -3.65 0.77
N HIS A 152 -4.04 -3.97 -0.49
CA HIS A 152 -2.98 -4.02 -1.50
C HIS A 152 -2.32 -2.65 -1.72
N VAL A 153 -3.08 -1.57 -1.82
CA VAL A 153 -2.54 -0.20 -1.94
C VAL A 153 -1.79 0.21 -0.67
N LEU A 154 -2.37 -0.05 0.50
CA LEU A 154 -1.78 0.26 1.80
C LEU A 154 -0.39 -0.37 1.94
N LEU A 155 -0.28 -1.66 1.66
CA LEU A 155 0.98 -2.39 1.77
C LEU A 155 2.05 -1.85 0.78
N GLU A 156 1.67 -1.42 -0.43
CA GLU A 156 2.60 -0.73 -1.34
C GLU A 156 3.03 0.65 -0.81
N VAL A 157 2.09 1.43 -0.27
CA VAL A 157 2.40 2.74 0.32
C VAL A 157 3.39 2.58 1.47
N LEU A 158 3.18 1.62 2.37
CA LEU A 158 4.10 1.33 3.47
C LEU A 158 5.47 0.89 2.96
N GLY A 159 5.51 -0.01 1.97
CA GLY A 159 6.76 -0.43 1.34
C GLY A 159 7.55 0.75 0.78
N HIS A 160 6.90 1.62 -0.01
CA HIS A 160 7.55 2.82 -0.53
C HIS A 160 8.00 3.79 0.57
N LYS A 161 7.18 4.02 1.60
CA LYS A 161 7.57 4.87 2.74
C LYS A 161 8.79 4.32 3.49
N PHE A 162 8.98 3.00 3.53
CA PHE A 162 10.11 2.40 4.25
C PHE A 162 11.40 2.29 3.43
N PHE A 163 11.30 2.16 2.11
CA PHE A 163 12.47 1.85 1.28
C PHE A 163 12.80 2.89 0.21
N ASP A 164 11.81 3.65 -0.26
CA ASP A 164 11.98 4.56 -1.38
C ASP A 164 12.22 5.99 -0.91
N ALA A 165 13.41 6.52 -1.23
CA ALA A 165 13.80 7.88 -0.85
C ALA A 165 12.85 8.94 -1.41
N ASP A 166 12.29 8.71 -2.60
CA ASP A 166 11.33 9.62 -3.24
C ASP A 166 9.99 9.67 -2.49
N PHE A 167 9.64 8.63 -1.75
CA PHE A 167 8.43 8.58 -0.92
C PHE A 167 8.64 9.03 0.52
N GLN A 168 9.89 9.07 0.99
CA GLN A 168 10.29 9.53 2.31
C GLN A 168 10.40 11.05 2.40
N LEU A 169 9.35 11.71 1.92
CA LEU A 169 9.14 13.15 2.00
C LEU A 169 7.87 13.40 2.81
N THR A 170 7.82 14.53 3.50
CA THR A 170 6.56 14.97 4.11
C THR A 170 5.51 15.14 3.00
N PRO A 171 4.21 14.95 3.32
CA PRO A 171 3.13 15.16 2.37
C PRO A 171 3.27 16.42 1.49
N GLU A 172 3.60 17.56 2.10
CA GLU A 172 3.72 18.85 1.41
C GLU A 172 4.95 18.91 0.52
N ALA A 173 6.06 18.31 0.94
CA ALA A 173 7.29 18.27 0.15
C ALA A 173 7.10 17.38 -1.08
N TRP A 174 6.46 16.22 -0.91
CA TRP A 174 6.16 15.32 -2.02
C TRP A 174 5.21 15.96 -3.03
N ASP A 175 4.14 16.61 -2.56
CA ASP A 175 3.19 17.31 -3.43
C ASP A 175 3.85 18.42 -4.26
N ARG A 176 4.74 19.20 -3.64
CA ARG A 176 5.53 20.23 -4.34
C ARG A 176 6.46 19.61 -5.39
N GLU A 177 7.11 18.51 -5.06
CA GLU A 177 8.02 17.83 -5.99
C GLU A 177 7.27 17.25 -7.19
N GLN A 178 6.12 16.60 -6.97
CA GLN A 178 5.30 16.08 -8.07
C GLN A 178 4.73 17.19 -8.95
N ALA A 179 4.30 18.30 -8.36
CA ALA A 179 3.86 19.48 -9.11
C ALA A 179 5.00 20.03 -9.99
N SER A 180 6.22 20.08 -9.47
CA SER A 180 7.42 20.48 -10.22
C SER A 180 7.74 19.49 -11.34
N ARG A 181 7.70 18.18 -11.10
CA ARG A 181 7.93 17.15 -12.15
C ARG A 181 6.89 17.26 -13.28
N ALA A 182 5.63 17.53 -12.94
CA ALA A 182 4.56 17.72 -13.93
C ALA A 182 4.75 18.96 -14.81
N THR A 183 5.21 20.08 -14.24
CA THR A 183 5.49 21.31 -15.02
C THR A 183 6.69 21.13 -15.95
N HIS A 184 7.76 20.48 -15.49
CA HIS A 184 8.94 20.20 -16.31
C HIS A 184 8.60 19.26 -17.47
N THR A 185 7.84 18.20 -17.22
CA THR A 185 7.42 17.24 -18.28
C THR A 185 6.60 17.93 -19.36
N ARG A 186 5.67 18.82 -18.98
CA ARG A 186 4.89 19.62 -19.93
C ARG A 186 5.77 20.57 -20.74
N ALA A 187 6.74 21.24 -20.11
CA ALA A 187 7.65 22.15 -20.79
C ALA A 187 8.56 21.43 -21.79
N THR A 188 9.03 20.21 -21.48
CA THR A 188 9.85 19.40 -22.40
C THR A 188 9.04 18.87 -23.59
N GLN A 189 7.76 18.54 -23.40
CA GLN A 189 6.88 18.11 -24.50
C GLN A 189 6.55 19.23 -25.49
N THR A 190 6.48 20.49 -25.03
CA THR A 190 6.27 21.65 -25.93
C THR A 190 7.55 22.14 -26.60
N THR A 191 8.75 21.81 -26.08
CA THR A 191 10.03 22.31 -26.62
C THR A 191 10.84 21.28 -27.41
N GLY A 192 10.46 20.00 -27.41
CA GLY A 192 11.10 18.96 -28.25
C GLY A 192 12.55 18.61 -27.86
N THR A 193 13.05 19.13 -26.74
CA THR A 193 14.41 18.86 -26.26
C THR A 193 14.41 17.61 -25.39
N ASP A 194 14.76 16.49 -26.02
CA ASP A 194 14.85 15.17 -25.41
C ASP A 194 16.19 15.03 -24.65
N THR A 195 16.30 15.68 -23.49
CA THR A 195 17.47 15.48 -22.61
C THR A 195 17.33 14.14 -21.89
N LYS A 196 18.02 13.12 -22.40
CA LYS A 196 18.26 11.85 -21.71
C LYS A 196 19.05 12.09 -20.42
N THR A 197 18.33 12.29 -19.32
CA THR A 197 18.94 12.32 -17.99
C THR A 197 19.47 10.94 -17.67
N THR A 198 20.79 10.80 -17.69
CA THR A 198 21.45 9.56 -17.28
C THR A 198 21.39 9.50 -15.77
N HIS A 199 20.45 8.72 -15.22
CA HIS A 199 20.39 8.44 -13.79
C HIS A 199 21.62 7.62 -13.39
N GLN A 200 22.66 8.27 -12.90
CA GLN A 200 23.71 7.58 -12.14
C GLN A 200 23.08 7.03 -10.87
N LEU A 201 22.94 5.70 -10.81
CA LEU A 201 22.61 4.95 -9.61
C LEU A 201 23.77 5.07 -8.62
N VAL A 202 23.81 6.17 -7.87
CA VAL A 202 24.57 6.21 -6.63
C VAL A 202 23.75 5.42 -5.63
N VAL A 203 24.19 4.20 -5.33
CA VAL A 203 23.66 3.40 -4.21
C VAL A 203 24.12 4.09 -2.92
N SER A 204 23.44 5.17 -2.56
CA SER A 204 23.58 5.81 -1.26
C SER A 204 22.77 5.00 -0.25
N ILE A 205 23.40 4.58 0.85
CA ILE A 205 22.70 3.97 1.98
C ILE A 205 21.72 5.02 2.50
N ASN A 206 20.41 4.78 2.31
CA ASN A 206 19.38 5.72 2.70
C ASN A 206 19.31 5.84 4.24
N PRO A 207 19.76 6.96 4.85
CA PRO A 207 19.84 7.07 6.31
C PRO A 207 18.46 7.06 6.97
N LYS A 208 17.43 7.54 6.26
CA LYS A 208 16.04 7.55 6.74
C LYS A 208 15.49 6.15 6.96
N GLN A 209 15.89 5.17 6.14
CA GLN A 209 15.51 3.78 6.33
C GLN A 209 16.03 3.23 7.67
N SER A 210 17.27 3.57 8.05
CA SER A 210 17.85 3.15 9.34
C SER A 210 17.12 3.78 10.54
N GLU A 211 16.72 5.05 10.40
CA GLU A 211 15.96 5.76 11.42
C GLU A 211 14.56 5.14 11.63
N ILE A 212 13.79 4.96 10.55
CA ILE A 212 12.46 4.31 10.58
C ILE A 212 12.59 2.94 11.25
N ARG A 213 13.57 2.15 10.82
CA ARG A 213 13.82 0.81 11.37
C ARG A 213 14.09 0.87 12.87
N SER A 214 14.96 1.77 13.31
CA SER A 214 15.32 1.89 14.72
C SER A 214 14.13 2.27 15.60
N ALA A 215 13.22 3.12 15.09
CA ALA A 215 11.98 3.47 15.76
C ALA A 215 11.01 2.27 15.84
N LEU A 216 10.82 1.53 14.75
CA LEU A 216 9.98 0.33 14.71
C LEU A 216 10.46 -0.74 15.70
N VAL A 217 11.75 -1.10 15.68
CA VAL A 217 12.33 -2.11 16.60
C VAL A 217 12.11 -1.71 18.05
N ARG A 218 12.38 -0.45 18.38
CA ARG A 218 12.23 0.07 19.74
C ARG A 218 10.79 -0.09 20.22
N GLN A 219 9.82 0.31 19.39
CA GLN A 219 8.42 0.28 19.81
C GLN A 219 7.82 -1.11 19.81
N VAL A 220 8.13 -1.97 18.83
CA VAL A 220 7.68 -3.36 18.84
C VAL A 220 8.20 -4.09 20.09
N ASN A 221 9.47 -3.90 20.46
CA ASN A 221 10.03 -4.53 21.65
C ASN A 221 9.45 -4.02 22.98
N SER A 222 8.89 -2.80 22.98
CA SER A 222 8.17 -2.25 24.15
C SER A 222 6.70 -2.66 24.21
N MET A 223 6.15 -3.23 23.13
CA MET A 223 4.73 -3.53 23.01
C MET A 223 4.41 -4.87 23.66
N ASN A 224 3.42 -4.89 24.55
CA ASN A 224 2.90 -6.15 25.06
C ASN A 224 1.99 -6.85 24.02
N PRO A 225 1.77 -8.17 24.11
CA PRO A 225 0.95 -8.90 23.14
C PRO A 225 -0.50 -8.40 23.02
N ALA A 226 -1.09 -7.92 24.12
CA ALA A 226 -2.47 -7.40 24.10
C ALA A 226 -2.57 -6.08 23.30
N GLU A 227 -1.56 -5.21 23.42
CA GLU A 227 -1.45 -4.00 22.59
C GLU A 227 -1.26 -4.32 21.12
N ALA A 228 -0.47 -5.36 20.79
CA ALA A 228 -0.27 -5.79 19.41
C ALA A 228 -1.60 -6.27 18.78
N LEU A 229 -2.38 -7.07 19.51
CA LEU A 229 -3.70 -7.51 19.06
C LEU A 229 -4.68 -6.34 18.94
N SER A 230 -4.68 -5.42 19.91
CA SER A 230 -5.52 -4.22 19.86
C SER A 230 -5.17 -3.32 18.67
N LEU A 231 -3.88 -3.22 18.31
CA LEU A 231 -3.44 -2.47 17.14
C LEU A 231 -3.98 -3.07 15.84
N ILE A 232 -4.02 -4.40 15.73
CA ILE A 232 -4.58 -5.10 14.56
C ILE A 232 -6.09 -4.89 14.48
N ASP A 233 -6.81 -5.01 15.60
CA ASP A 233 -8.24 -4.73 15.63
C ASP A 233 -8.53 -3.29 15.20
N LYS A 234 -7.77 -2.32 15.73
CA LYS A 234 -7.87 -0.91 15.34
C LYS A 234 -7.50 -0.68 13.88
N ALA A 235 -6.51 -1.41 13.35
CA ALA A 235 -6.12 -1.33 11.95
C ALA A 235 -7.28 -1.70 11.03
N LEU A 236 -7.91 -2.84 11.31
CA LEU A 236 -9.06 -3.34 10.55
C LEU A 236 -10.26 -2.40 10.69
N GLU A 237 -10.52 -1.88 11.89
CA GLU A 237 -11.59 -0.90 12.13
C GLU A 237 -11.40 0.40 11.34
N VAL A 238 -10.19 0.98 11.34
CA VAL A 238 -9.90 2.22 10.57
C VAL A 238 -10.08 2.00 9.07
N LEU A 239 -9.82 0.78 8.59
CA LEU A 239 -10.09 0.37 7.21
C LEU A 239 -11.55 0.01 6.95
N GLY A 240 -12.44 0.07 7.95
CA GLY A 240 -13.85 -0.30 7.82
C GLY A 240 -14.09 -1.81 7.69
N ILE A 241 -13.11 -2.63 8.08
CA ILE A 241 -13.19 -4.09 8.09
C ILE A 241 -13.70 -4.51 9.48
N GLU A 242 -15.01 -4.73 9.56
CA GLU A 242 -15.70 -5.11 10.80
C GLU A 242 -15.34 -6.55 11.26
N LYS A 243 -15.86 -6.95 12.43
CA LYS A 243 -15.67 -8.30 13.00
C LYS A 243 -16.69 -9.29 12.44
#